data_AF-A0A1Y2HV55-F1
#
_entry.id   AF-A0A1Y2HV55-F1
#
_cell.length_a   1.000
_cell.length_b   1.000
_cell.length_c   1.000
_cell.angle_alpha   90.00
_cell.angle_beta   90.00
_cell.angle_gamma   90.00
#
_symmetry.space_group_name_H-M   'P 1'
#
loop_
_entity.id
_entity.type
_entity.pdbx_description
1 polymer ?
#
loop_
_entity_poly.entity_id
_entity_poly.type
_entity_poly.pdbx_seq_one_letter_code
_entity_poly.pdbx_strand_id
1 'polypeptide(L)'
;MTPEVFWANKHLVLESAEQCDAFLGKLRAAKGAEANALVTWVPGTPLYIAASADAAHPETNPWATFTHIVNCTATHPAPLDTYLSSIQPETDRHLRYLCLGIPDGKRGQLALGQALPVAEAWMRANVHDGCKVLVHCNHTRDRSVAVVVMLLIRMYMHVVRVGEEIKAQEDPVDKEEIRRVLVWLANHYPRAMPSRASLKQLNRYLIPAPTS
;
A
#
# COMPACT_ATOMS: atom_id res chain seq x y z
N MET A 1 -18.33 -4.94 11.43
CA MET A 1 -18.61 -6.20 10.71
C MET A 1 -19.15 -5.81 9.36
N THR A 2 -18.62 -6.32 8.25
CA THR A 2 -19.15 -5.99 6.92
C THR A 2 -20.41 -6.82 6.64
N PRO A 3 -21.27 -6.39 5.70
CA PRO A 3 -22.48 -7.15 5.35
C PRO A 3 -22.16 -8.58 4.87
N GLU A 4 -21.11 -8.78 4.07
CA GLU A 4 -20.77 -10.11 3.54
C GLU A 4 -20.37 -11.07 4.66
N VAL A 5 -19.56 -10.60 5.60
CA VAL A 5 -19.10 -11.39 6.75
C VAL A 5 -20.26 -11.73 7.69
N PHE A 6 -21.21 -10.80 7.88
CA PHE A 6 -22.42 -11.07 8.66
C PHE A 6 -23.29 -12.15 8.02
N TRP A 7 -23.59 -12.03 6.73
CA TRP A 7 -24.48 -12.98 6.05
C TRP A 7 -23.86 -14.38 5.94
N ALA A 8 -22.56 -14.47 5.67
CA ALA A 8 -21.84 -15.74 5.64
C ALA A 8 -21.80 -16.47 6.99
N ASN A 9 -21.89 -15.73 8.10
CA ASN A 9 -21.78 -16.26 9.46
C ASN A 9 -23.07 -16.02 10.28
N LYS A 10 -24.20 -15.80 9.60
CA LYS A 10 -25.48 -15.41 10.22
C LYS A 10 -25.90 -16.37 11.33
N HIS A 11 -25.69 -17.66 11.14
CA HIS A 11 -26.03 -18.68 12.13
C HIS A 11 -25.27 -18.44 13.45
N LEU A 12 -23.95 -18.29 13.41
CA LEU A 12 -23.11 -18.01 14.59
C LEU A 12 -23.44 -16.70 15.29
N VAL A 13 -23.92 -15.69 14.55
CA VAL A 13 -24.25 -14.37 15.09
C VAL A 13 -25.63 -14.35 15.75
N LEU A 14 -26.57 -15.18 15.29
CA LEU A 14 -27.96 -15.16 15.75
C LEU A 14 -28.36 -16.34 16.65
N GLU A 15 -27.49 -17.34 16.82
CA GLU A 15 -27.80 -18.58 17.56
C GLU A 15 -27.75 -18.41 19.08
N SER A 16 -26.72 -17.76 19.64
CA SER A 16 -26.71 -17.33 21.05
C SER A 16 -25.80 -16.13 21.29
N ALA A 17 -26.00 -15.42 22.41
CA ALA A 17 -25.15 -14.30 22.79
C ALA A 17 -23.68 -14.73 22.99
N GLU A 18 -23.43 -15.88 23.63
CA GLU A 18 -22.06 -16.38 23.85
C GLU A 18 -21.37 -16.78 22.55
N GLN A 19 -22.10 -17.37 21.60
CA GLN A 19 -21.53 -17.74 20.30
C GLN A 19 -21.24 -16.52 19.43
N CYS A 20 -22.11 -15.50 19.47
CA CYS A 20 -21.88 -14.22 18.82
C CYS A 20 -20.63 -13.53 19.38
N ASP A 21 -20.48 -13.46 20.70
CA ASP A 21 -19.31 -12.85 21.34
C ASP A 21 -18.02 -13.62 21.05
N ALA A 22 -18.06 -14.97 21.04
CA ALA A 22 -16.93 -15.79 20.66
C ALA A 22 -16.54 -15.59 19.18
N PHE A 23 -17.52 -15.49 18.28
CA PHE A 23 -17.29 -15.23 16.87
C PHE A 23 -16.73 -13.82 16.62
N LEU A 24 -17.28 -12.80 17.28
CA LEU A 24 -16.74 -11.44 17.25
C LEU A 24 -15.33 -11.38 17.84
N GLY A 25 -15.06 -12.14 18.89
CA GLY A 25 -13.73 -12.32 19.48
C GLY A 25 -12.73 -12.89 18.48
N LYS A 26 -13.11 -13.96 17.75
CA LYS A 26 -12.28 -14.54 16.67
C LYS A 26 -12.04 -13.56 15.52
N LEU A 27 -13.06 -12.82 15.10
CA LEU A 27 -12.93 -11.78 14.06
C LEU A 27 -11.99 -10.65 14.48
N ARG A 28 -12.09 -10.20 15.73
CA ARG A 28 -11.18 -9.19 16.30
C ARG A 28 -9.77 -9.74 16.44
N ALA A 29 -9.61 -11.01 16.84
CA ALA A 29 -8.31 -11.67 16.94
C ALA A 29 -7.66 -11.88 15.56
N ALA A 30 -8.43 -12.27 14.54
CA ALA A 30 -7.96 -12.38 13.16
C ALA A 30 -7.54 -11.02 12.59
N LYS A 31 -8.35 -9.97 12.79
CA LYS A 31 -7.95 -8.60 12.46
C LYS A 31 -6.73 -8.12 13.27
N GLY A 32 -6.61 -8.55 14.52
CA GLY A 32 -5.44 -8.27 15.36
C GLY A 32 -4.17 -8.99 14.90
N ALA A 33 -4.31 -10.22 14.40
CA ALA A 33 -3.22 -10.99 13.80
C ALA A 33 -2.79 -10.40 12.45
N GLU A 34 -3.73 -9.98 11.60
CA GLU A 34 -3.45 -9.21 10.38
C GLU A 34 -2.82 -7.84 10.70
N ALA A 35 -3.23 -7.18 11.79
CA ALA A 35 -2.62 -5.95 12.26
C ALA A 35 -1.17 -6.14 12.76
N ASN A 36 -0.75 -7.38 13.04
CA ASN A 36 0.60 -7.79 13.39
C ASN A 36 1.38 -8.44 12.23
N ALA A 37 0.77 -8.54 11.04
CA ALA A 37 1.48 -9.02 9.87
C ALA A 37 2.63 -8.06 9.52
N LEU A 38 3.81 -8.63 9.25
CA LEU A 38 5.00 -7.88 8.83
C LEU A 38 4.77 -7.15 7.49
N VAL A 39 3.93 -7.74 6.62
CA VAL A 39 3.55 -7.16 5.34
C VAL A 39 2.03 -7.28 5.18
N THR A 40 1.38 -6.21 4.72
CA THR A 40 -0.05 -6.19 4.45
C THR A 40 -0.31 -6.09 2.95
N TRP A 41 -1.09 -7.02 2.40
CA TRP A 41 -1.57 -6.94 1.03
C TRP A 41 -2.65 -5.86 0.89
N VAL A 42 -2.64 -5.13 -0.23
CA VAL A 42 -3.69 -4.17 -0.58
C VAL A 42 -4.69 -4.89 -1.49
N PRO A 43 -5.91 -5.19 -1.01
CA PRO A 43 -6.82 -6.09 -1.70
C PRO A 43 -7.14 -5.66 -3.14
N GLY A 44 -7.22 -6.63 -4.05
CA GLY A 44 -7.55 -6.40 -5.46
C GLY A 44 -6.42 -5.77 -6.29
N THR A 45 -5.21 -5.61 -5.72
CA THR A 45 -4.06 -5.01 -6.41
C THR A 45 -2.81 -5.89 -6.26
N PRO A 46 -1.75 -5.67 -7.07
CA PRO A 46 -0.46 -6.31 -6.84
C PRO A 46 0.33 -5.70 -5.66
N LEU A 47 -0.23 -4.71 -4.95
CA LEU A 47 0.49 -3.89 -3.98
C LEU A 47 0.49 -4.51 -2.58
N TYR A 48 1.61 -4.34 -1.90
CA TYR A 48 1.84 -4.70 -0.51
C TYR A 48 2.50 -3.53 0.23
N ILE A 49 2.19 -3.34 1.51
CA ILE A 49 2.78 -2.31 2.37
C ILE A 49 3.49 -2.94 3.57
N ALA A 50 4.69 -2.46 3.89
CA ALA A 50 5.43 -2.89 5.07
C ALA A 50 6.30 -1.77 5.68
N ALA A 51 6.85 -2.00 6.87
CA ALA A 51 7.92 -1.16 7.43
C ALA A 51 9.25 -1.57 6.83
N SER A 52 10.24 -0.68 6.81
CA SER A 52 11.58 -1.07 6.40
C SER A 52 12.17 -2.19 7.27
N ALA A 53 11.87 -2.19 8.58
CA ALA A 53 12.29 -3.28 9.48
C ALA A 53 11.59 -4.61 9.14
N ASP A 54 10.30 -4.55 8.87
CA ASP A 54 9.49 -5.73 8.51
C ASP A 54 9.85 -6.27 7.12
N ALA A 55 10.16 -5.37 6.18
CA ALA A 55 10.68 -5.70 4.86
C ALA A 55 12.06 -6.37 5.00
N ALA A 56 12.93 -5.92 5.89
CA ALA A 56 14.24 -6.54 6.09
C ALA A 56 14.19 -7.85 6.91
N HIS A 57 13.02 -8.29 7.37
CA HIS A 57 12.88 -9.45 8.23
C HIS A 57 13.18 -10.77 7.47
N PRO A 58 13.99 -11.70 8.02
CA PRO A 58 14.29 -12.96 7.36
C PRO A 58 13.06 -13.80 6.99
N GLU A 59 12.01 -13.76 7.82
CA GLU A 59 10.78 -14.51 7.56
C GLU A 59 9.92 -13.94 6.43
N THR A 60 10.02 -12.64 6.13
CA THR A 60 9.29 -12.05 5.00
C THR A 60 9.99 -12.30 3.68
N ASN A 61 11.32 -12.52 3.73
CA ASN A 61 12.23 -12.69 2.59
C ASN A 61 11.72 -11.91 1.37
N PRO A 62 11.67 -10.57 1.45
CA PRO A 62 10.98 -9.75 0.46
C PRO A 62 11.56 -9.96 -0.94
N TRP A 63 12.85 -10.27 -1.01
CA TRP A 63 13.61 -10.52 -2.22
C TRP A 63 13.16 -11.80 -2.92
N ALA A 64 12.79 -12.84 -2.16
CA ALA A 64 12.20 -14.07 -2.70
C ALA A 64 10.67 -14.04 -2.77
N THR A 65 9.99 -13.05 -2.18
CA THR A 65 8.50 -12.98 -2.21
C THR A 65 7.99 -12.02 -3.28
N PHE A 66 8.66 -10.90 -3.47
CA PHE A 66 8.23 -9.83 -4.36
C PHE A 66 9.01 -9.84 -5.68
N THR A 67 8.36 -9.37 -6.72
CA THR A 67 8.99 -9.12 -8.04
C THR A 67 9.48 -7.68 -8.16
N HIS A 68 8.88 -6.78 -7.38
CA HIS A 68 9.11 -5.35 -7.42
C HIS A 68 9.16 -4.80 -6.00
N ILE A 69 10.11 -3.91 -5.73
CA ILE A 69 10.23 -3.24 -4.43
C ILE A 69 10.39 -1.73 -4.65
N VAL A 70 9.53 -0.94 -4.02
CA VAL A 70 9.58 0.52 -3.96
C VAL A 70 9.95 0.94 -2.55
N ASN A 71 11.21 1.33 -2.38
CA ASN A 71 11.74 1.86 -1.14
C ASN A 71 11.51 3.38 -1.07
N CYS A 72 10.70 3.81 -0.12
CA CYS A 72 10.39 5.21 0.13
C CYS A 72 11.33 5.88 1.15
N THR A 73 12.53 5.34 1.40
CA THR A 73 13.52 5.92 2.33
C THR A 73 14.72 6.50 1.57
N ALA A 74 15.58 7.23 2.28
CA ALA A 74 16.84 7.75 1.75
C ALA A 74 17.98 6.71 1.73
N THR A 75 17.77 5.53 2.33
CA THR A 75 18.83 4.53 2.52
C THR A 75 18.50 3.27 1.76
N HIS A 76 19.52 2.72 1.09
CA HIS A 76 19.44 1.36 0.56
C HIS A 76 19.57 0.38 1.72
N PRO A 77 18.73 -0.66 1.79
CA PRO A 77 18.92 -1.70 2.79
C PRO A 77 20.23 -2.43 2.49
N ALA A 78 21.12 -2.56 3.48
CA ALA A 78 22.39 -3.28 3.36
C ALA A 78 22.29 -4.74 2.83
N PRO A 79 21.14 -5.45 2.98
CA PRO A 79 20.92 -6.72 2.28
C PRO A 79 20.76 -6.63 0.75
N LEU A 80 20.45 -5.46 0.18
CA LEU A 80 20.23 -5.29 -1.25
C LEU A 80 21.50 -5.54 -2.04
N ASP A 81 22.64 -4.98 -1.62
CA ASP A 81 23.90 -5.12 -2.35
C ASP A 81 24.35 -6.59 -2.36
N THR A 82 24.23 -7.27 -1.21
CA THR A 82 24.49 -8.70 -1.09
C THR A 82 23.51 -9.53 -1.91
N TYR A 83 22.22 -9.19 -1.90
CA TYR A 83 21.20 -9.91 -2.65
C TYR A 83 21.40 -9.76 -4.16
N LEU A 84 21.56 -8.53 -4.66
CA LEU A 84 21.84 -8.24 -6.08
C LEU A 84 23.11 -8.95 -6.56
N SER A 85 24.12 -9.07 -5.69
CA SER A 85 25.35 -9.82 -5.98
C SER A 85 25.14 -11.34 -5.98
N SER A 86 24.08 -11.85 -5.35
CA SER A 86 23.73 -13.28 -5.26
C SER A 86 22.73 -13.74 -6.32
N ILE A 87 22.11 -12.83 -7.07
CA ILE A 87 21.22 -13.19 -8.19
C ILE A 87 22.10 -13.81 -9.27
N GLN A 88 22.06 -15.14 -9.38
CA GLN A 88 22.64 -15.81 -10.54
C GLN A 88 21.84 -15.40 -11.79
N PRO A 89 22.52 -15.07 -12.91
CA PRO A 89 21.85 -14.72 -14.17
C PRO A 89 20.87 -15.79 -14.68
N GLU A 90 20.99 -17.01 -14.18
CA GLU A 90 20.34 -18.21 -14.71
C GLU A 90 18.97 -18.51 -14.05
N THR A 91 18.62 -17.83 -12.95
CA THR A 91 17.25 -17.87 -12.42
C THR A 91 16.47 -16.68 -12.95
N ASP A 92 15.47 -16.97 -13.79
CA ASP A 92 14.58 -16.10 -14.58
C ASP A 92 13.78 -15.02 -13.82
N ARG A 93 14.16 -14.73 -12.56
CA ARG A 93 13.47 -13.80 -11.69
C ARG A 93 14.22 -12.46 -11.63
N HIS A 94 13.87 -11.58 -12.56
CA HIS A 94 14.32 -10.18 -12.52
C HIS A 94 13.57 -9.41 -11.43
N LEU A 95 14.10 -9.41 -10.20
CA LEU A 95 13.67 -8.45 -9.18
C LEU A 95 13.94 -7.03 -9.70
N ARG A 96 12.91 -6.17 -9.67
CA ARG A 96 13.05 -4.73 -9.95
C ARG A 96 12.98 -3.93 -8.67
N TYR A 97 13.91 -2.99 -8.51
CA TYR A 97 14.03 -2.19 -7.31
C TYR A 97 14.04 -0.69 -7.64
N LEU A 98 13.21 0.08 -6.92
CA LEU A 98 13.18 1.54 -7.00
C LEU A 98 13.44 2.13 -5.61
N CYS A 99 14.46 2.97 -5.50
CA CYS A 99 14.68 3.81 -4.33
C CYS A 99 14.23 5.24 -4.63
N LEU A 100 13.25 5.75 -3.88
CA LEU A 100 12.75 7.12 -4.03
C LEU A 100 13.60 8.15 -3.27
N GLY A 101 14.53 7.71 -2.42
CA GLY A 101 15.48 8.59 -1.76
C GLY A 101 14.86 9.58 -0.78
N ILE A 102 13.67 9.31 -0.22
CA ILE A 102 12.92 10.28 0.59
C ILE A 102 13.45 10.30 2.04
N PRO A 103 14.12 11.38 2.49
CA PRO A 103 14.66 11.47 3.84
C PRO A 103 13.54 11.60 4.89
N ASP A 104 13.88 11.46 6.17
CA ASP A 104 12.97 11.73 7.27
C ASP A 104 12.80 13.25 7.52
N GLY A 105 11.74 13.59 8.26
CA GLY A 105 11.49 14.96 8.72
C GLY A 105 11.09 15.94 7.61
N LYS A 106 11.35 17.24 7.83
CA LYS A 106 10.87 18.33 6.97
C LYS A 106 11.40 18.26 5.53
N ARG A 107 12.66 17.81 5.35
CA ARG A 107 13.25 17.61 4.01
C ARG A 107 12.51 16.52 3.23
N GLY A 108 12.07 15.46 3.92
CA GLY A 108 11.28 14.38 3.33
C GLY A 108 9.97 14.82 2.74
N GLN A 109 9.35 15.85 3.33
CA GLN A 109 8.07 16.36 2.86
C GLN A 109 8.16 16.98 1.46
N LEU A 110 9.23 17.71 1.14
CA LEU A 110 9.41 18.25 -0.22
C LEU A 110 9.80 17.14 -1.20
N ALA A 111 10.72 16.27 -0.79
CA ALA A 111 11.20 15.16 -1.60
C ALA A 111 10.08 14.18 -1.97
N LEU A 112 9.09 13.97 -1.08
CA LEU A 112 7.91 13.15 -1.39
C LEU A 112 7.17 13.68 -2.63
N GLY A 113 6.94 14.99 -2.72
CA GLY A 113 6.25 15.58 -3.88
C GLY A 113 7.01 15.37 -5.20
N GLN A 114 8.35 15.34 -5.16
CA GLN A 114 9.20 15.04 -6.32
C GLN A 114 9.25 13.54 -6.64
N ALA A 115 9.10 12.69 -5.63
CA ALA A 115 9.14 11.24 -5.77
C ALA A 115 7.84 10.65 -6.34
N LEU A 116 6.68 11.26 -6.11
CA LEU A 116 5.39 10.77 -6.61
C LEU A 116 5.36 10.56 -8.15
N PRO A 117 5.74 11.52 -9.00
CA PRO A 117 5.77 11.29 -10.45
C PRO A 117 6.77 10.22 -10.88
N VAL A 118 7.91 10.11 -10.18
CA VAL A 118 8.92 9.08 -10.46
C VAL A 118 8.37 7.70 -10.14
N ALA A 119 7.71 7.54 -9.00
CA ALA A 119 7.06 6.30 -8.60
C ALA A 119 5.97 5.90 -9.59
N GLU A 120 5.11 6.85 -10.01
CA GLU A 120 4.05 6.59 -10.98
C GLU A 120 4.62 6.12 -12.33
N ALA A 121 5.58 6.87 -12.89
CA ALA A 121 6.18 6.55 -14.18
C ALA A 121 6.86 5.18 -14.16
N TRP A 122 7.62 4.88 -13.09
CA TRP A 122 8.28 3.59 -12.93
C TRP A 122 7.27 2.44 -12.81
N MET A 123 6.21 2.62 -12.03
CA MET A 123 5.16 1.60 -11.87
C MET A 123 4.47 1.28 -13.20
N ARG A 124 4.13 2.31 -14.00
CA ARG A 124 3.52 2.12 -15.33
C ARG A 124 4.44 1.38 -16.31
N ALA A 125 5.75 1.63 -16.23
CA ALA A 125 6.72 1.04 -17.14
C ALA A 125 7.15 -0.39 -16.78
N ASN A 126 6.98 -0.80 -15.51
CA ASN A 126 7.59 -2.04 -15.02
C ASN A 126 6.58 -3.06 -14.47
N VAL A 127 5.40 -2.62 -14.03
CA VAL A 127 4.43 -3.49 -13.35
C VAL A 127 3.33 -3.91 -14.30
N HIS A 128 3.21 -5.23 -14.48
CA HIS A 128 2.21 -5.89 -15.32
C HIS A 128 1.50 -7.01 -14.53
N ASP A 129 0.58 -7.72 -15.17
CA ASP A 129 -0.15 -8.83 -14.57
C ASP A 129 0.80 -9.90 -14.00
N GLY A 130 0.45 -10.42 -12.83
CA GLY A 130 1.27 -11.40 -12.10
C GLY A 130 2.39 -10.80 -11.23
N CYS A 131 2.64 -9.50 -11.29
CA CYS A 131 3.62 -8.85 -10.41
C CYS A 131 3.16 -8.83 -8.94
N LYS A 132 4.13 -8.91 -8.03
CA LYS A 132 3.97 -8.60 -6.60
C LYS A 132 4.89 -7.43 -6.24
N VAL A 133 4.30 -6.34 -5.77
CA VAL A 133 4.99 -5.06 -5.54
C VAL A 133 4.95 -4.71 -4.05
N LEU A 134 6.12 -4.63 -3.41
CA LEU A 134 6.24 -4.17 -2.04
C LEU A 134 6.57 -2.67 -2.00
N VAL A 135 5.78 -1.88 -1.28
CA VAL A 135 6.04 -0.47 -1.01
C VAL A 135 6.33 -0.30 0.49
N HIS A 136 7.51 0.20 0.86
CA HIS A 136 7.88 0.33 2.27
C HIS A 136 8.52 1.67 2.63
N CYS A 137 8.45 2.03 3.91
CA CYS A 137 9.16 3.16 4.51
C CYS A 137 9.50 2.88 5.99
N ASN A 138 10.24 3.78 6.66
CA ASN A 138 10.73 3.53 8.04
C ASN A 138 9.62 3.20 9.05
N HIS A 139 8.48 3.88 9.01
CA HIS A 139 7.46 3.81 10.07
C HIS A 139 6.06 3.47 9.58
N THR A 140 5.93 2.81 8.42
CA THR A 140 4.67 2.28 7.84
C THR A 140 3.49 3.22 7.63
N ARG A 141 3.54 4.44 8.15
CA ARG A 141 2.36 5.26 8.36
C ARG A 141 2.23 6.39 7.35
N ASP A 142 3.35 6.85 6.80
CA ASP A 142 3.41 8.15 6.13
C ASP A 142 3.76 8.07 4.64
N ARG A 143 5.05 8.00 4.28
CA ARG A 143 5.51 8.09 2.88
C ARG A 143 5.03 6.93 2.01
N SER A 144 5.19 5.70 2.47
CA SER A 144 4.72 4.52 1.74
C SER A 144 3.20 4.56 1.55
N VAL A 145 2.46 5.05 2.54
CA VAL A 145 1.00 5.23 2.45
C VAL A 145 0.65 6.28 1.41
N ALA A 146 1.33 7.42 1.38
CA ALA A 146 1.11 8.45 0.36
C ALA A 146 1.39 7.92 -1.06
N VAL A 147 2.45 7.14 -1.24
CA VAL A 147 2.76 6.48 -2.52
C VAL A 147 1.68 5.47 -2.89
N VAL A 148 1.23 4.62 -1.97
CA VAL A 148 0.16 3.65 -2.27
C VAL A 148 -1.17 4.34 -2.59
N VAL A 149 -1.57 5.38 -1.86
CA VAL A 149 -2.80 6.12 -2.18
C VAL A 149 -2.71 6.74 -3.57
N MET A 150 -1.55 7.31 -3.93
CA MET A 150 -1.32 7.81 -5.29
C MET A 150 -1.49 6.70 -6.34
N LEU A 151 -0.92 5.52 -6.13
CA LEU A 151 -1.01 4.40 -7.07
C LEU A 151 -2.43 3.83 -7.17
N LEU A 152 -3.12 3.71 -6.04
CA LEU A 152 -4.54 3.31 -6.01
C LEU A 152 -5.37 4.26 -6.86
N ILE A 153 -5.18 5.56 -6.68
CA ILE A 153 -5.87 6.55 -7.48
C ILE A 153 -5.47 6.43 -8.94
N ARG A 154 -4.18 6.48 -9.29
CA ARG A 154 -3.72 6.61 -10.68
C ARG A 154 -3.83 5.33 -11.53
N MET A 155 -3.93 4.17 -10.91
CA MET A 155 -3.82 2.88 -11.60
C MET A 155 -4.90 1.87 -11.21
N TYR A 156 -5.48 1.97 -10.01
CA TYR A 156 -6.36 0.92 -9.45
C TYR A 156 -7.67 1.47 -8.89
N MET A 157 -8.16 2.60 -9.41
CA MET A 157 -9.36 3.26 -8.86
C MET A 157 -10.60 2.36 -8.92
N HIS A 158 -10.70 1.52 -9.96
CA HIS A 158 -11.77 0.52 -10.12
C HIS A 158 -11.86 -0.47 -8.94
N VAL A 159 -10.75 -0.72 -8.25
CA VAL A 159 -10.69 -1.61 -7.07
C VAL A 159 -11.30 -0.93 -5.85
N VAL A 160 -11.12 0.38 -5.72
CA VAL A 160 -11.69 1.17 -4.61
C VAL A 160 -13.18 1.41 -4.82
N ARG A 161 -13.60 1.54 -6.08
CA ARG A 161 -14.98 1.82 -6.52
C ARG A 161 -15.78 0.54 -6.84
N VAL A 162 -15.78 -0.45 -5.94
CA VAL A 162 -16.53 -1.71 -6.19
C VAL A 162 -18.02 -1.42 -6.39
N GLY A 163 -18.57 -1.74 -7.56
CA GLY A 163 -19.99 -1.57 -7.90
C GLY A 163 -20.35 -0.22 -8.52
N GLU A 164 -19.40 0.70 -8.68
CA GLU A 164 -19.57 1.87 -9.55
C GLU A 164 -19.13 1.46 -10.97
N GLU A 165 -19.87 1.83 -12.01
CA GLU A 165 -19.45 1.60 -13.40
C GLU A 165 -18.01 2.13 -13.58
N ILE A 166 -17.14 1.30 -14.18
CA ILE A 166 -15.78 1.70 -14.56
C ILE A 166 -15.90 2.76 -15.65
N LYS A 167 -16.13 4.01 -15.26
CA LYS A 167 -15.88 5.15 -16.12
C LYS A 167 -14.37 5.27 -16.23
N ALA A 168 -13.88 5.35 -17.46
CA ALA A 168 -12.48 5.69 -17.71
C ALA A 168 -12.14 6.88 -16.82
N GLN A 169 -11.03 6.76 -16.08
CA GLN A 169 -10.63 7.74 -15.09
C GLN A 169 -10.12 9.01 -15.78
N GLU A 170 -11.05 9.76 -16.35
CA GLU A 170 -10.85 11.08 -16.96
C GLU A 170 -11.38 12.19 -16.04
N ASP A 171 -12.16 11.83 -15.02
CA ASP A 171 -12.66 12.79 -14.04
C ASP A 171 -11.49 13.38 -13.22
N PRO A 172 -11.46 14.71 -13.04
CA PRO A 172 -10.43 15.35 -12.24
C PRO A 172 -10.49 14.85 -10.79
N VAL A 173 -9.35 14.36 -10.29
CA VAL A 173 -9.22 13.93 -8.90
C VAL A 173 -9.39 15.13 -7.98
N ASP A 174 -10.31 15.03 -7.03
CA ASP A 174 -10.53 16.03 -5.99
C ASP A 174 -10.06 15.56 -4.60
N LYS A 175 -10.22 16.42 -3.59
CA LYS A 175 -9.83 16.12 -2.22
C LYS A 175 -10.67 15.03 -1.59
N GLU A 176 -11.94 14.91 -1.97
CA GLU A 176 -12.85 13.92 -1.39
C GLU A 176 -12.50 12.52 -1.89
N GLU A 177 -12.10 12.41 -3.14
CA GLU A 177 -11.59 11.17 -3.70
C GLU A 177 -10.34 10.69 -2.97
N ILE A 178 -9.36 11.57 -2.75
CA ILE A 178 -8.14 11.24 -2.00
C ILE A 178 -8.49 10.77 -0.59
N ARG A 179 -9.44 11.45 0.06
CA ARG A 179 -9.93 11.08 1.40
C ARG A 179 -10.62 9.72 1.39
N ARG A 180 -11.47 9.44 0.39
CA ARG A 180 -12.18 8.17 0.24
C ARG A 180 -11.20 7.00 0.08
N VAL A 181 -10.19 7.15 -0.79
CA VAL A 181 -9.15 6.13 -0.97
C VAL A 181 -8.36 5.92 0.32
N LEU A 182 -8.03 6.99 1.04
CA LEU A 182 -7.32 6.87 2.31
C LEU A 182 -8.14 6.13 3.38
N VAL A 183 -9.44 6.42 3.49
CA VAL A 183 -10.35 5.72 4.41
C VAL A 183 -10.47 4.25 4.02
N TRP A 184 -10.62 3.96 2.74
CA TRP A 184 -10.65 2.59 2.23
C TRP A 184 -9.36 1.84 2.56
N LEU A 185 -8.20 2.47 2.34
CA LEU A 185 -6.91 1.87 2.68
C LEU A 185 -6.78 1.66 4.19
N ALA A 186 -7.19 2.62 5.02
CA ALA A 186 -7.14 2.51 6.47
C ALA A 186 -8.01 1.35 7.03
N ASN A 187 -9.10 0.99 6.33
CA ASN A 187 -9.94 -0.15 6.71
C ASN A 187 -9.24 -1.50 6.52
N HIS A 188 -8.30 -1.59 5.57
CA HIS A 188 -7.51 -2.78 5.27
C HIS A 188 -6.10 -2.72 5.88
N TYR A 189 -5.63 -1.51 6.17
CA TYR A 189 -4.31 -1.23 6.73
C TYR A 189 -4.44 -0.17 7.82
N PRO A 190 -4.78 -0.56 9.07
CA PRO A 190 -5.05 0.39 10.17
C PRO A 190 -3.88 1.29 10.56
N ARG A 191 -2.66 0.96 10.11
CA ARG A 191 -1.45 1.78 10.31
C ARG A 191 -1.36 2.93 9.30
N ALA A 192 -2.27 3.05 8.32
CA ALA A 192 -2.30 4.16 7.37
C ALA A 192 -2.57 5.49 8.09
N MET A 193 -1.53 6.31 8.29
CA MET A 193 -1.65 7.59 8.99
C MET A 193 -0.74 8.66 8.37
N PRO A 194 -1.02 9.08 7.12
CA PRO A 194 -0.17 10.06 6.45
C PRO A 194 -0.22 11.39 7.18
N SER A 195 0.94 12.04 7.28
CA SER A 195 1.04 13.36 7.89
C SER A 195 0.31 14.40 7.05
N ARG A 196 -0.11 15.50 7.68
CA ARG A 196 -0.71 16.65 6.96
C ARG A 196 0.19 17.15 5.83
N ALA A 197 1.52 17.07 6.02
CA ALA A 197 2.48 17.47 5.00
C ALA A 197 2.48 16.51 3.81
N SER A 198 2.43 15.20 4.04
CA SER A 198 2.33 14.21 2.96
C SER A 198 1.02 14.33 2.20
N LEU A 199 -0.09 14.52 2.91
CA LEU A 199 -1.38 14.80 2.26
C LEU A 199 -1.34 16.08 1.44
N LYS A 200 -0.64 17.13 1.90
CA LYS A 200 -0.47 18.37 1.12
C LYS A 200 0.28 18.11 -0.20
N GLN A 201 1.34 17.30 -0.18
CA GLN A 201 2.05 16.95 -1.42
C GLN A 201 1.21 16.09 -2.34
N LEU A 202 0.50 15.11 -1.77
CA LEU A 202 -0.39 14.23 -2.52
C LEU A 202 -1.49 15.03 -3.23
N ASN A 203 -2.16 15.93 -2.51
CA ASN A 203 -3.14 16.85 -3.07
C ASN A 203 -2.53 17.72 -4.19
N ARG A 204 -1.34 18.28 -3.97
CA ARG A 204 -0.65 19.10 -4.97
C ARG A 204 -0.33 18.32 -6.26
N TYR A 205 -0.04 17.02 -6.13
CA TYR A 205 0.31 16.17 -7.26
C TYR A 205 -0.91 15.64 -8.02
N LEU A 206 -1.95 15.24 -7.29
CA LEU A 206 -3.12 14.58 -7.89
C LEU A 206 -4.16 15.56 -8.41
N ILE A 207 -4.36 16.68 -7.74
CA ILE A 207 -5.41 17.64 -8.07
C ILE A 207 -4.86 18.60 -9.14
N PRO A 208 -5.52 18.71 -10.31
CA PRO A 208 -5.15 19.67 -11.34
C PRO A 208 -5.15 21.10 -10.79
N ALA A 209 -4.24 21.94 -11.28
CA ALA A 209 -4.32 23.37 -10.98
C ALA A 209 -5.63 23.93 -11.55
N PRO A 210 -6.29 24.89 -10.87
CA PRO A 210 -7.44 25.57 -11.46
C PRO A 210 -6.99 26.22 -12.77
N THR A 211 -7.65 25.87 -13.86
CA THR A 211 -7.49 26.56 -15.15
C THR A 211 -8.03 27.97 -14.98
N SER A 212 -7.14 28.95 -14.86
CA SER A 212 -7.44 30.39 -14.94
C SER A 212 -8.02 30.76 -16.29
#